data_AF-C5M7R4-F1
#
_entry.id   AF-C5M7R4-F1
#
_cell.length_a   1.000
_cell.length_b   1.000
_cell.length_c   1.000
_cell.angle_alpha   90.00
_cell.angle_beta   90.00
_cell.angle_gamma   90.00
#
_symmetry.space_group_name_H-M   'P 1'
#
loop_
_entity.id
_entity.type
_entity.pdbx_description
1 polymer ?
#
loop_
_entity_poly.entity_id
_entity_poly.type
_entity_poly.pdbx_seq_one_letter_code
_entity_poly.pdbx_strand_id
1 'polypeptide(L)'
;MSRHQYDLIQCMKQPGKSIGLLCTNCDGRCPICDSFVKPTDKVKICQDCSQGHLRNKCILCANYLGANNDDGVPAYYCLECVRMEKHREGCPRIINVGGNKTDMIYMKSKEKNQSLHHR
;
A
#
# COMPACT_ATOMS: atom_id res chain seq x y z
N MET A 1 -5.92 -5.58 -1.61
CA MET A 1 -5.86 -4.27 -2.30
C MET A 1 -4.87 -4.45 -3.41
N SER A 2 -5.35 -4.48 -4.64
CA SER A 2 -4.62 -4.91 -5.84
C SER A 2 -5.11 -4.08 -7.03
N ARG A 3 -4.39 -4.13 -8.16
CA ARG A 3 -4.74 -3.71 -9.53
C ARG A 3 -6.15 -4.13 -9.96
N HIS A 4 -6.73 -5.14 -9.32
CA HIS A 4 -8.09 -5.60 -9.59
C HIS A 4 -9.15 -4.62 -9.08
N GLN A 5 -8.75 -3.66 -8.23
CA GLN A 5 -9.62 -2.60 -7.73
C GLN A 5 -9.29 -1.30 -8.45
N TYR A 6 -10.17 -0.91 -9.37
CA TYR A 6 -9.99 0.24 -10.27
C TYR A 6 -10.10 1.60 -9.59
N ASP A 7 -10.58 1.65 -8.34
CA ASP A 7 -10.79 2.88 -7.59
C ASP A 7 -9.53 3.34 -6.83
N LEU A 8 -8.47 2.53 -6.76
CA LEU A 8 -7.25 2.87 -6.05
C LEU A 8 -6.40 3.85 -6.86
N ILE A 9 -6.06 4.98 -6.24
CA ILE A 9 -5.31 6.07 -6.84
C ILE A 9 -3.89 6.07 -6.28
N GLN A 10 -2.91 6.05 -7.19
CA GLN A 10 -1.49 6.20 -6.86
C GLN A 10 -1.10 7.67 -6.75
N CYS A 11 -0.12 7.97 -5.90
CA CYS A 11 0.35 9.32 -5.66
C CYS A 11 1.00 9.96 -6.90
N MET A 12 1.84 9.22 -7.64
CA MET A 12 2.51 9.65 -8.89
C MET A 12 3.38 10.92 -8.80
N LYS A 13 3.65 11.43 -7.58
CA LYS A 13 4.63 12.50 -7.38
C LYS A 13 6.06 12.02 -7.63
N GLN A 14 6.98 12.97 -7.83
CA GLN A 14 8.40 12.68 -8.02
C GLN A 14 8.96 11.82 -6.86
N PRO A 15 9.55 10.65 -7.14
CA PRO A 15 10.09 9.78 -6.12
C PRO A 15 11.33 10.42 -5.48
N GLY A 16 11.44 10.31 -4.16
CA GLY A 16 12.57 10.80 -3.39
C GLY A 16 13.61 9.70 -3.12
N LYS A 17 14.32 9.84 -2.00
CA LYS A 17 15.34 8.86 -1.55
C LYS A 17 14.78 7.80 -0.61
N SER A 18 13.61 8.05 -0.03
CA SER A 18 12.99 7.20 0.98
C SER A 18 12.48 5.90 0.36
N ILE A 19 12.72 4.78 1.03
CA ILE A 19 12.26 3.45 0.60
C ILE A 19 10.82 3.24 1.06
N GLY A 20 9.97 2.72 0.19
CA GLY A 20 8.60 2.32 0.54
C GLY A 20 8.59 1.03 1.36
N LEU A 21 7.72 0.96 2.37
CA LEU A 21 7.56 -0.21 3.23
C LEU A 21 6.20 -0.89 3.00
N LEU A 22 6.18 -2.21 3.12
CA LEU A 22 5.00 -3.06 3.09
C LEU A 22 4.79 -3.69 4.46
N CYS A 23 3.53 -3.98 4.79
CA CYS A 23 3.22 -4.81 5.95
C CYS A 23 3.35 -6.29 5.58
N THR A 24 3.38 -7.16 6.59
CA THR A 24 3.41 -8.62 6.45
C THR A 24 2.37 -9.17 5.46
N ASN A 25 1.14 -8.65 5.51
CA ASN A 25 0.10 -9.07 4.56
C ASN A 25 0.42 -8.68 3.11
N CYS A 26 1.12 -7.58 2.89
CA CYS A 26 1.44 -7.04 1.58
C CYS A 26 2.84 -7.44 1.09
N ASP A 27 3.60 -8.20 1.87
CA ASP A 27 4.97 -8.58 1.59
C ASP A 27 5.12 -9.23 0.21
N GLY A 28 6.24 -8.94 -0.46
CA GLY A 28 6.59 -9.44 -1.79
C GLY A 28 5.80 -8.85 -2.96
N ARG A 29 4.74 -8.07 -2.72
CA ARG A 29 3.91 -7.53 -3.81
C ARG A 29 4.57 -6.37 -4.53
N CYS A 30 4.63 -6.48 -5.85
CA CYS A 30 4.96 -5.35 -6.71
C CYS A 30 3.82 -4.30 -6.67
N PRO A 31 4.12 -3.02 -6.38
CA PRO A 31 3.07 -1.98 -6.28
C PRO A 31 2.30 -1.66 -7.57
N ILE A 32 2.81 -2.09 -8.73
CA ILE A 32 2.24 -1.76 -10.04
C ILE A 32 1.34 -2.88 -10.56
N CYS A 33 1.78 -4.13 -10.45
CA CYS A 33 1.09 -5.29 -11.03
C CYS A 33 0.68 -6.36 -10.01
N ASP A 34 0.96 -6.17 -8.72
CA ASP A 34 0.76 -7.14 -7.63
C ASP A 34 1.44 -8.51 -7.81
N SER A 35 2.38 -8.61 -8.73
CA SER A 35 3.20 -9.80 -8.89
C SER A 35 4.11 -10.00 -7.68
N PHE A 36 4.31 -11.27 -7.29
CA PHE A 36 5.19 -11.68 -6.20
C PHE A 36 6.54 -12.22 -6.69
N VAL A 37 6.79 -12.23 -8.00
CA VAL A 37 7.96 -12.89 -8.59
C VAL A 37 9.04 -11.89 -9.03
N LYS A 38 10.30 -12.32 -8.88
CA LYS A 38 11.51 -11.64 -9.40
C LYS A 38 11.61 -10.16 -8.94
N PRO A 39 11.72 -9.88 -7.63
CA PRO A 39 12.00 -8.53 -7.14
C PRO A 39 13.35 -8.05 -7.68
N THR A 40 13.38 -6.87 -8.30
CA THR A 40 14.57 -6.37 -9.03
C THR A 40 15.05 -5.04 -8.49
N ASP A 41 14.16 -4.05 -8.35
CA ASP A 41 14.54 -2.71 -7.89
C ASP A 41 13.72 -2.27 -6.67
N LYS A 42 14.33 -1.49 -5.77
CA LYS A 42 13.69 -1.01 -4.54
C LYS A 42 12.73 0.13 -4.86
N VAL A 43 11.55 0.09 -4.25
CA VAL A 43 10.54 1.13 -4.42
C VAL A 43 10.95 2.39 -3.68
N LYS A 44 10.91 3.53 -4.38
CA LYS A 44 11.16 4.86 -3.82
C LYS A 44 9.86 5.64 -3.72
N ILE A 45 9.65 6.31 -2.60
CA ILE A 45 8.47 7.15 -2.35
C ILE A 45 8.83 8.63 -2.37
N CYS A 46 7.86 9.49 -2.71
CA CYS A 46 8.05 10.94 -2.67
C CYS A 46 8.27 11.47 -1.24
N GLN A 47 8.78 12.69 -1.11
CA GLN A 47 9.07 13.27 0.21
C GLN A 47 7.82 13.38 1.09
N ASP A 48 6.71 13.86 0.54
CA ASP A 48 5.44 13.99 1.28
C ASP A 48 4.94 12.66 1.85
N CYS A 49 5.10 11.58 1.09
CA CYS A 49 4.69 10.23 1.52
C CYS A 49 5.62 9.62 2.57
N SER A 50 6.84 10.14 2.70
CA SER A 50 7.83 9.64 3.66
C SER A 50 7.78 10.31 5.03
N GLN A 51 6.97 11.36 5.19
CA GLN A 51 6.95 12.20 6.37
C GLN A 51 5.63 12.09 7.16
N GLY A 52 5.66 12.56 8.41
CA GLY A 52 4.50 12.62 9.29
C GLY A 52 3.85 11.26 9.56
N HIS A 53 2.52 11.25 9.66
CA HIS A 53 1.71 10.05 9.93
C HIS A 53 1.78 8.97 8.82
N LEU A 54 2.30 9.34 7.65
CA LEU A 54 2.41 8.45 6.49
C LEU A 54 3.66 7.56 6.54
N ARG A 55 4.67 7.94 7.33
CA ARG A 55 5.95 7.24 7.48
C ARG A 55 5.80 5.80 7.94
N ASN A 56 4.97 5.57 8.96
CA ASN A 56 4.81 4.26 9.60
C ASN A 56 3.65 3.46 9.02
N LYS A 57 3.41 3.59 7.71
CA LYS A 57 2.28 2.96 7.02
C LYS A 57 2.71 2.23 5.75
N CYS A 58 2.07 1.08 5.54
CA CYS A 58 2.23 0.31 4.32
C CYS A 58 1.81 1.14 3.10
N ILE A 59 2.63 1.11 2.04
CA ILE A 59 2.38 1.89 0.81
C ILE A 59 1.15 1.41 0.00
N LEU A 60 0.70 0.16 0.20
CA LEU A 60 -0.43 -0.42 -0.55
C LEU A 60 -1.76 -0.34 0.19
N CYS A 61 -1.77 -0.64 1.49
CA CYS A 61 -3.00 -0.79 2.26
C CYS A 61 -3.19 0.25 3.38
N ALA A 62 -2.19 1.12 3.58
CA ALA A 62 -2.12 2.14 4.63
C ALA A 62 -2.24 1.60 6.07
N ASN A 63 -2.06 0.29 6.27
CA ASN A 63 -1.99 -0.32 7.59
C ASN A 63 -0.74 0.15 8.33
N TYR A 64 -0.86 0.28 9.66
CA TYR A 64 0.23 0.69 10.54
C TYR A 64 1.31 -0.40 10.63
N LEU A 65 2.57 0.01 10.61
CA LEU A 65 3.77 -0.85 10.61
C LEU A 65 4.52 -0.87 11.95
N GLY A 66 3.88 -0.38 13.02
CA GLY A 66 4.52 -0.17 14.31
C GLY A 66 5.15 1.23 14.45
N ALA A 67 5.55 1.58 15.68
CA ALA A 67 6.10 2.91 15.99
C ALA A 67 7.47 3.15 15.33
N ASN A 68 8.26 2.08 15.18
CA ASN A 68 9.61 2.14 14.61
C ASN A 68 9.75 1.45 13.24
N ASN A 69 8.63 1.09 12.59
CA ASN A 69 8.59 0.27 11.38
C ASN A 69 9.06 -1.18 11.57
N ASP A 70 8.90 -1.72 12.78
CA ASP A 70 9.35 -3.08 13.12
C ASP A 70 8.67 -4.17 12.27
N ASP A 71 7.42 -3.92 11.85
CA ASP A 71 6.65 -4.83 10.98
C ASP A 71 6.80 -4.51 9.48
N GLY A 72 7.69 -3.58 9.14
CA GLY A 72 7.88 -3.04 7.80
C GLY A 72 8.97 -3.73 7.01
N VAL A 73 8.60 -4.34 5.90
CA VAL A 73 9.53 -4.92 4.92
C VAL A 73 9.69 -3.99 3.71
N PRO A 74 10.91 -3.85 3.14
CA PRO A 74 11.12 -2.98 1.98
C PRO A 74 10.38 -3.50 0.74
N ALA A 75 9.71 -2.60 0.03
CA ALA A 75 8.97 -2.91 -1.19
C ALA A 75 9.90 -2.99 -2.41
N TYR A 76 9.58 -3.88 -3.35
CA TYR A 76 10.33 -4.06 -4.60
C TYR A 76 9.41 -4.02 -5.82
N TYR A 77 9.93 -3.51 -6.94
CA TYR A 77 9.35 -3.68 -8.26
C TYR A 77 9.78 -5.02 -8.86
N CYS A 78 8.85 -5.70 -9.54
CA CYS A 78 9.17 -6.93 -10.27
C CYS A 78 9.97 -6.61 -11.55
N LEU A 79 10.68 -7.61 -12.05
CA LEU A 79 11.50 -7.51 -13.27
C LEU A 79 10.72 -6.96 -14.47
N GLU A 80 9.47 -7.36 -14.65
CA GLU A 80 8.66 -6.93 -15.79
C GLU A 80 8.31 -5.44 -15.73
N CYS A 81 7.95 -4.94 -14.54
CA CYS A 81 7.69 -3.52 -14.34
C CYS A 81 8.96 -2.67 -14.47
N VAL A 82 10.11 -3.24 -14.11
CA VAL A 82 11.41 -2.59 -14.35
C VAL A 82 11.71 -2.52 -15.84
N ARG A 83 11.53 -3.63 -16.56
CA ARG A 83 11.78 -3.73 -18.01
C ARG A 83 10.87 -2.83 -18.85
N MET A 84 9.62 -2.66 -18.44
CA MET A 84 8.67 -1.72 -19.06
C MET A 84 8.87 -0.28 -18.59
N GLU A 85 9.89 0.01 -17.79
CA GLU A 85 10.17 1.33 -17.21
C GLU A 85 9.07 1.94 -16.32
N LYS A 86 8.03 1.18 -15.98
CA LYS A 86 6.92 1.65 -15.12
C LYS A 86 7.36 2.06 -13.72
N HIS A 87 8.43 1.45 -13.21
CA HIS A 87 9.07 1.84 -11.95
C HIS A 87 9.55 3.30 -11.89
N ARG A 88 9.64 3.99 -13.04
CA ARG A 88 10.10 5.39 -13.15
C ARG A 88 8.97 6.41 -13.22
N GLU A 89 7.71 5.97 -13.31
CA GLU A 89 6.57 6.87 -13.52
C GLU A 89 6.27 7.76 -12.31
N GLY A 90 6.52 7.29 -11.09
CA GLY A 90 6.31 8.10 -9.89
C GLY A 90 6.25 7.31 -8.58
N CYS A 91 5.86 8.00 -7.51
CA CYS A 91 5.60 7.40 -6.20
C CYS A 91 4.39 6.46 -6.25
N PRO A 92 4.55 5.15 -6.05
CA PRO A 92 3.47 4.16 -6.25
C PRO A 92 2.56 4.00 -5.03
N ARG A 93 2.62 4.94 -4.08
CA ARG A 93 1.85 4.86 -2.84
C ARG A 93 0.38 5.13 -3.10
N ILE A 94 -0.48 4.29 -2.54
CA ILE A 94 -1.94 4.46 -2.62
C ILE A 94 -2.37 5.53 -1.62
N ILE A 95 -3.12 6.53 -2.10
CA ILE A 95 -3.53 7.69 -1.29
C ILE A 95 -4.93 7.56 -0.70
N ASN A 96 -5.83 6.85 -1.39
CA ASN A 96 -7.21 6.68 -1.00
C ASN A 96 -7.49 5.30 -0.41
N VAL A 97 -8.64 5.17 0.24
CA VAL A 97 -9.15 3.88 0.71
C VAL A 97 -10.18 3.41 -0.32
N GLY A 98 -9.96 2.22 -0.88
CA GLY A 98 -10.87 1.65 -1.86
C GLY A 98 -12.21 1.19 -1.29
N GLY A 99 -13.25 1.16 -2.13
CA GLY A 99 -14.63 0.78 -1.85
C GLY A 99 -14.75 -0.56 -1.13
N ASN A 100 -13.99 -1.58 -1.54
CA ASN A 100 -14.05 -2.91 -0.90
C ASN A 100 -13.68 -2.83 0.60
N LYS A 101 -12.74 -1.96 0.96
CA LYS A 101 -12.33 -1.77 2.35
C LYS A 101 -13.35 -0.92 3.12
N THR A 102 -13.94 0.09 2.48
CA THR A 102 -15.00 0.89 3.13
C THR A 102 -16.25 0.07 3.38
N ASP A 103 -16.66 -0.76 2.43
CA ASP A 103 -17.83 -1.63 2.55
C ASP A 103 -17.63 -2.67 3.66
N MET A 104 -16.45 -3.27 3.74
CA MET A 104 -16.11 -4.21 4.80
C MET A 104 -16.16 -3.56 6.19
N ILE A 105 -15.68 -2.32 6.32
CA ILE A 105 -15.75 -1.56 7.59
C ILE A 105 -17.21 -1.28 7.94
N TYR A 106 -18.01 -0.86 6.96
CA TYR A 106 -19.43 -0.58 7.15
C TYR A 106 -20.20 -1.83 7.60
N MET A 107 -20.06 -2.96 6.89
CA MET A 107 -20.73 -4.21 7.24
C MET A 107 -20.36 -4.68 8.66
N LYS A 108 -19.07 -4.63 9.02
CA LYS A 108 -18.61 -4.99 10.37
C LYS A 108 -19.18 -4.08 11.47
N SER A 109 -19.36 -2.80 11.18
CA SER A 109 -19.98 -1.86 12.12
C SER A 109 -21.47 -2.14 12.31
N LYS A 110 -22.18 -2.49 11.23
CA LYS A 110 -23.60 -2.87 11.25
C LYS A 110 -23.83 -4.15 12.07
N GLU A 111 -23.01 -5.19 11.86
CA GLU A 111 -23.07 -6.44 12.63
C GLU A 111 -22.88 -6.21 14.13
N LYS A 112 -21.90 -5.38 14.51
CA LYS A 112 -21.69 -5.00 15.92
C LYS A 112 -22.92 -4.33 16.52
N ASN A 113 -23.51 -3.37 15.81
CA ASN A 113 -24.71 -2.67 16.28
C ASN A 113 -25.93 -3.59 16.39
N GLN A 114 -26.08 -4.57 15.49
CA GLN A 114 -27.14 -5.58 15.59
C GLN A 114 -26.94 -6.55 16.77
N SER A 115 -25.69 -6.96 17.04
CA SER A 115 -25.37 -7.83 18.18
C SER A 115 -25.60 -7.16 19.55
N LEU A 116 -25.53 -5.82 19.60
CA LEU A 116 -25.82 -5.03 20.79
C LEU A 116 -27.33 -4.88 21.06
N HIS A 117 -28.17 -4.96 20.02
CA HIS A 117 -29.63 -4.88 20.16
C HIS A 117 -30.32 -6.20 20.51
N HIS A 118 -29.60 -7.33 20.40
CA HIS A 118 -30.07 -8.68 20.76
C HIS A 118 -29.53 -9.17 22.12
N ARG A 119 -28.90 -8.29 22.90
CA ARG A 119 -28.59 -8.49 24.33
C ARG A 119 -29.46 -7.56 25.17
#